data_AF-A0A0L0SEK1-F1
#
_entry.id   AF-A0A0L0SEK1-F1
#
_cell.length_a   1.000
_cell.length_b   1.000
_cell.length_c   1.000
_cell.angle_alpha   90.00
_cell.angle_beta   90.00
_cell.angle_gamma   90.00
#
_symmetry.space_group_name_H-M   'P 1'
#
loop_
_entity.id
_entity.type
_entity.pdbx_description
1 polymer ?
#
loop_
_entity_poly.entity_id
_entity_poly.type
_entity_poly.pdbx_seq_one_letter_code
_entity_poly.pdbx_strand_id
1 'polypeptide(L)'
;MATAQLAAPGAAMYPMPAAPVPRSQYLYAVVCASNQNRSMEGHRVLGEIGLQICSDGTGSAVRLPGPTIDKPNVYDFGTPYATILADLVGKDRALYDANGLVAMLERNRRIESAPERWQDASLQHQFDVVLTCKERVFDAGCEDGRAHPRATRPCTS
;
A
#
# COMPACT_ATOMS: atom_id res chain seq x y z
N MET A 1 37.98 13.76 -35.17
CA MET A 1 37.77 13.93 -33.72
C MET A 1 36.44 13.29 -33.37
N ALA A 2 36.46 12.19 -32.62
CA ALA A 2 35.27 11.44 -32.23
C ALA A 2 34.69 12.05 -30.95
N THR A 3 33.45 12.53 -31.01
CA THR A 3 32.69 12.91 -29.82
C THR A 3 31.88 11.70 -29.35
N ALA A 4 32.33 11.08 -28.27
CA ALA A 4 31.58 10.05 -27.55
C ALA A 4 30.42 10.71 -26.80
N GLN A 5 29.20 10.23 -27.04
CA GLN A 5 28.00 10.64 -26.33
C GLN A 5 27.85 9.76 -25.09
N LEU A 6 27.91 10.35 -23.90
CA LEU A 6 27.63 9.68 -22.62
C LEU A 6 26.12 9.45 -22.48
N ALA A 7 25.69 8.19 -22.46
CA ALA A 7 24.34 7.79 -22.08
C ALA A 7 24.22 7.74 -20.55
N ALA A 8 23.11 8.26 -20.01
CA ALA A 8 22.80 8.24 -18.58
C ALA A 8 22.52 6.82 -18.07
N PRO A 9 22.95 6.44 -16.84
CA PRO A 9 22.60 5.15 -16.26
C PRO A 9 21.26 5.28 -15.52
N GLY A 10 20.22 4.61 -15.98
CA GLY A 10 18.92 4.72 -15.32
C GLY A 10 17.83 3.81 -15.88
N ALA A 11 18.04 2.50 -15.87
CA ALA A 11 16.96 1.51 -15.86
C ALA A 11 17.51 0.10 -15.57
N ALA A 12 16.84 -0.62 -14.68
CA ALA A 12 16.99 -2.04 -14.34
C ALA A 12 18.24 -2.45 -13.54
N MET A 13 18.23 -2.19 -12.23
CA MET A 13 19.21 -2.78 -11.29
C MET A 13 18.95 -4.26 -10.95
N TYR A 14 17.81 -4.84 -11.35
CA TYR A 14 17.56 -6.28 -11.23
C TYR A 14 16.84 -6.81 -12.48
N PRO A 15 17.41 -7.77 -13.23
CA PRO A 15 16.68 -8.45 -14.29
C PRO A 15 15.53 -9.25 -13.66
N MET A 16 14.31 -8.98 -14.10
CA MET A 16 13.14 -9.80 -13.74
C MET A 16 13.37 -11.23 -14.27
N PRO A 17 13.14 -12.27 -13.46
CA PRO A 17 13.34 -13.65 -13.91
C PRO A 17 12.38 -13.98 -15.05
N ALA A 18 12.91 -14.63 -16.10
CA ALA A 18 12.18 -15.00 -17.31
C ALA A 18 11.19 -16.18 -17.12
N ALA A 19 11.18 -16.79 -15.93
CA ALA A 19 10.30 -17.91 -15.59
C ALA A 19 9.25 -17.46 -14.56
N PRO A 20 8.02 -18.03 -14.58
CA PRO A 20 7.02 -17.75 -13.57
C PRO A 20 7.59 -18.13 -12.20
N VAL A 21 7.77 -17.12 -11.33
CA VAL A 21 8.21 -17.32 -9.96
C VAL A 21 7.17 -18.23 -9.29
N PRO A 22 7.57 -19.38 -8.70
CA PRO A 22 6.62 -20.19 -7.94
C PRO A 22 5.96 -19.30 -6.89
N ARG A 23 4.61 -19.32 -6.80
CA ARG A 23 3.87 -18.54 -5.81
C ARG A 23 4.57 -18.67 -4.47
N SER A 24 4.94 -17.54 -3.85
CA SER A 24 5.65 -17.58 -2.57
C SER A 24 4.85 -18.42 -1.60
N GLN A 25 5.52 -19.36 -0.92
CA GLN A 25 4.89 -20.14 0.15
C GLN A 25 4.62 -19.27 1.39
N TYR A 26 5.21 -18.07 1.42
CA TYR A 26 5.08 -17.09 2.49
C TYR A 26 4.04 -16.04 2.15
N LEU A 27 3.23 -15.68 3.14
CA LEU A 27 2.32 -14.55 3.11
C LEU A 27 2.99 -13.32 3.72
N TYR A 28 3.08 -12.25 2.94
CA TYR A 28 3.69 -10.98 3.33
C TYR A 28 2.61 -9.96 3.71
N ALA A 29 2.93 -9.05 4.62
CA ALA A 29 2.17 -7.83 4.85
C ALA A 29 3.07 -6.60 4.72
N VAL A 30 2.57 -5.52 4.11
CA VAL A 30 3.18 -4.20 4.19
C VAL A 30 2.25 -3.26 4.94
N VAL A 31 2.71 -2.74 6.09
CA VAL A 31 1.86 -1.99 7.00
C VAL A 31 2.33 -0.54 7.10
N CYS A 32 1.39 0.39 6.93
CA CYS A 32 1.63 1.81 7.16
C CYS A 32 0.57 2.39 8.11
N ALA A 33 0.34 3.71 8.06
CA ALA A 33 -0.61 4.36 8.97
C ALA A 33 -2.06 4.33 8.46
N SER A 34 -2.29 4.62 7.18
CA SER A 34 -3.64 4.84 6.62
C SER A 34 -3.96 3.94 5.45
N ASN A 35 -3.07 2.99 5.13
CA ASN A 35 -3.13 2.17 3.93
C ASN A 35 -3.42 2.98 2.65
N GLN A 36 -2.50 3.87 2.26
CA GLN A 36 -2.73 4.80 1.13
C GLN A 36 -1.53 4.90 0.20
N ASN A 37 -0.36 5.23 0.75
CA ASN A 37 0.84 5.50 -0.04
C ASN A 37 1.88 4.39 0.14
N ARG A 38 2.65 4.43 1.25
CA ARG A 38 3.81 3.53 1.46
C ARG A 38 3.46 2.04 1.43
N SER A 39 2.43 1.61 2.15
CA SER A 39 2.02 0.19 2.16
C SER A 39 1.55 -0.26 0.78
N MET A 40 0.70 0.55 0.16
CA MET A 40 0.10 0.24 -1.13
C MET A 40 1.12 0.27 -2.29
N GLU A 41 2.14 1.13 -2.24
CA GLU A 41 3.24 1.10 -3.22
C GLU A 41 4.14 -0.12 -3.00
N GLY A 42 4.40 -0.48 -1.74
CA GLY A 42 5.06 -1.74 -1.39
C GLY A 42 4.29 -2.95 -1.91
N HIS A 43 2.96 -2.98 -1.72
CA HIS A 43 2.07 -4.00 -2.27
C HIS A 43 2.23 -4.09 -3.78
N ARG A 44 2.14 -2.97 -4.50
CA ARG A 44 2.27 -2.94 -5.97
C ARG A 44 3.56 -3.60 -6.43
N VAL A 45 4.70 -3.13 -5.93
CA VAL A 45 6.03 -3.59 -6.38
C VAL A 45 6.25 -5.06 -6.01
N LEU A 46 5.84 -5.49 -4.81
CA LEU A 46 6.02 -6.85 -4.35
C LEU A 46 5.02 -7.84 -5.01
N GLY A 47 3.82 -7.37 -5.34
CA GLY A 47 2.84 -8.13 -6.11
C GLY A 47 3.26 -8.33 -7.57
N GLU A 48 3.89 -7.32 -8.18
CA GLU A 48 4.43 -7.40 -9.56
C GLU A 48 5.54 -8.46 -9.71
N ILE A 49 6.26 -8.79 -8.64
CA ILE A 49 7.25 -9.89 -8.62
C ILE A 49 6.65 -11.24 -8.19
N GLY A 50 5.33 -11.32 -7.96
CA GLY A 50 4.62 -12.57 -7.70
C GLY A 50 4.55 -13.00 -6.23
N LEU A 51 4.86 -12.13 -5.27
CA LEU A 51 4.67 -12.44 -3.84
C LEU A 51 3.19 -12.43 -3.45
N GLN A 52 2.81 -13.34 -2.56
CA GLN A 52 1.51 -13.29 -1.89
C GLN A 52 1.57 -12.21 -0.82
N ILE A 53 0.88 -11.08 -1.04
CA ILE A 53 1.03 -9.92 -0.18
C ILE A 53 -0.29 -9.22 0.10
N CYS A 54 -0.36 -8.62 1.28
CA CYS A 54 -1.47 -7.83 1.79
C CYS A 54 -0.93 -6.49 2.29
N SER A 55 -1.77 -5.48 2.39
CA SER A 55 -1.35 -4.15 2.82
C SER A 55 -2.36 -3.51 3.75
N ASP A 56 -1.87 -2.91 4.82
CA ASP A 56 -2.71 -2.49 5.94
C ASP A 56 -2.31 -1.14 6.53
N GLY A 57 -3.21 -0.58 7.34
CA GLY A 57 -2.98 0.61 8.16
C GLY A 57 -3.19 0.35 9.65
N THR A 58 -2.30 0.86 10.51
CA THR A 58 -2.47 0.77 11.98
C THR A 58 -3.21 1.96 12.59
N GLY A 59 -3.48 3.01 11.82
CA GLY A 59 -4.12 4.22 12.31
C GLY A 59 -5.56 3.98 12.80
N SER A 60 -6.12 4.96 13.50
CA SER A 60 -7.54 4.95 13.85
C SER A 60 -8.47 5.34 12.70
N ALA A 61 -7.93 6.03 11.68
CA ALA A 61 -8.66 6.44 10.49
C ALA A 61 -7.70 6.62 9.30
N VAL A 62 -8.26 6.64 8.09
CA VAL A 62 -7.56 6.97 6.86
C VAL A 62 -7.45 8.49 6.77
N ARG A 63 -6.22 9.02 6.71
CA ARG A 63 -5.97 10.47 6.65
C ARG A 63 -5.20 10.82 5.38
N LEU A 64 -5.78 11.70 4.58
CA LEU A 64 -5.20 12.23 3.34
C LEU A 64 -4.99 13.75 3.48
N PRO A 65 -3.96 14.32 2.84
CA PRO A 65 -3.79 15.77 2.75
C PRO A 65 -5.06 16.46 2.23
N GLY A 66 -5.38 17.62 2.79
CA GLY A 66 -6.44 18.50 2.29
C GLY A 66 -5.90 19.88 1.91
N PRO A 67 -6.77 20.90 1.80
CA PRO A 67 -6.36 22.24 1.33
C PRO A 67 -5.35 22.94 2.25
N THR A 68 -5.36 22.62 3.54
CA THR A 68 -4.41 23.13 4.54
C THR A 68 -3.99 22.02 5.48
N ILE A 69 -2.88 22.23 6.22
CA ILE A 69 -2.35 21.25 7.18
C ILE A 69 -3.37 20.86 8.27
N ASP A 70 -4.20 21.81 8.71
CA ASP A 70 -5.22 21.60 9.75
C ASP A 70 -6.55 21.04 9.21
N LYS A 71 -6.69 20.87 7.89
CA LYS A 71 -7.92 20.40 7.25
C LYS A 71 -7.65 19.13 6.43
N PRO A 72 -7.23 18.02 7.06
CA PRO A 72 -7.07 16.75 6.35
C PRO A 72 -8.42 16.18 5.91
N ASN A 73 -8.41 15.38 4.85
CA ASN A 73 -9.53 14.51 4.51
C ASN A 73 -9.44 13.24 5.36
N VAL A 74 -10.50 12.92 6.09
CA VAL A 74 -10.54 11.79 7.03
C VAL A 74 -11.67 10.85 6.63
N TYR A 75 -11.37 9.56 6.55
CA TYR A 75 -12.31 8.49 6.23
C TYR A 75 -12.13 7.32 7.17
N ASP A 76 -13.17 6.51 7.32
CA ASP A 76 -13.09 5.25 8.05
C ASP A 76 -12.36 4.19 7.19
N PHE A 77 -11.64 3.29 7.85
CA PHE A 77 -11.14 2.07 7.19
C PHE A 77 -12.30 1.28 6.61
N GLY A 78 -12.08 0.61 5.48
CA GLY A 78 -13.14 -0.04 4.69
C GLY A 78 -13.91 0.89 3.73
N THR A 79 -13.70 2.21 3.77
CA THR A 79 -14.27 3.12 2.75
C THR A 79 -13.61 2.84 1.39
N PRO A 80 -14.36 2.41 0.34
CA PRO A 80 -13.74 2.04 -0.93
C PRO A 80 -12.90 3.16 -1.55
N TYR A 81 -11.74 2.83 -2.13
CA TYR A 81 -10.88 3.86 -2.75
C TYR A 81 -11.59 4.61 -3.88
N ALA A 82 -12.51 3.95 -4.59
CA ALA A 82 -13.35 4.60 -5.60
C ALA A 82 -14.27 5.67 -4.99
N THR A 83 -14.82 5.43 -3.79
CA THR A 83 -15.64 6.40 -3.06
C THR A 83 -14.80 7.58 -2.58
N ILE A 84 -13.62 7.32 -2.01
CA ILE A 84 -12.67 8.36 -1.59
C ILE A 84 -12.28 9.24 -2.79
N LEU A 85 -11.95 8.62 -3.92
CA LEU A 85 -11.59 9.32 -5.15
C LEU A 85 -12.73 10.22 -5.64
N ALA A 86 -13.96 9.71 -5.69
CA ALA A 86 -15.12 10.49 -6.12
C ALA A 86 -15.37 11.70 -5.21
N ASP A 87 -15.24 11.53 -3.89
CA ASP A 87 -15.39 12.61 -2.92
C ASP A 87 -14.33 13.71 -3.10
N LEU A 88 -13.05 13.34 -3.22
CA LEU A 88 -11.97 14.32 -3.44
C LEU A 88 -12.15 15.07 -4.76
N VAL A 89 -12.45 14.36 -5.85
CA VAL A 89 -12.72 14.98 -7.16
C VAL A 89 -13.91 15.93 -7.10
N GLY A 90 -14.96 15.57 -6.36
CA GLY A 90 -16.14 16.42 -6.15
C GLY A 90 -15.84 17.68 -5.33
N LYS A 91 -14.88 17.62 -4.40
CA LYS A 91 -14.44 18.76 -3.59
C LYS A 91 -13.58 19.76 -4.37
N ASP A 92 -12.48 19.28 -4.95
CA ASP A 92 -11.56 20.12 -5.73
C ASP A 92 -10.62 19.26 -6.59
N ARG A 93 -11.04 18.94 -7.81
CA ARG A 93 -10.25 18.13 -8.75
C ARG A 93 -8.86 18.71 -9.00
N ALA A 94 -8.75 20.02 -9.21
CA ALA A 94 -7.49 20.66 -9.59
C ALA A 94 -6.45 20.54 -8.47
N LEU A 95 -6.86 20.75 -7.22
CA LEU A 95 -6.00 20.56 -6.05
C LEU A 95 -5.50 19.11 -5.93
N TYR A 96 -6.40 18.13 -6.04
CA TYR A 96 -6.06 16.73 -5.80
C TYR A 96 -5.38 16.03 -6.97
N ASP A 97 -5.49 16.57 -8.18
CA ASP A 97 -4.58 16.23 -9.28
C ASP A 97 -3.18 16.79 -9.01
N ALA A 98 -3.07 18.07 -8.67
CA ALA A 98 -1.78 18.76 -8.50
C ALA A 98 -0.93 18.16 -7.37
N ASN A 99 -1.55 17.69 -6.29
CA ASN A 99 -0.84 17.03 -5.18
C ASN A 99 -0.69 15.49 -5.36
N GLY A 100 -1.17 14.94 -6.47
CA GLY A 100 -1.02 13.53 -6.83
C GLY A 100 -1.98 12.55 -6.14
N LEU A 101 -2.94 13.03 -5.34
CA LEU A 101 -3.89 12.13 -4.66
C LEU A 101 -4.82 11.39 -5.63
N VAL A 102 -5.23 12.03 -6.72
CA VAL A 102 -6.04 11.37 -7.75
C VAL A 102 -5.30 10.18 -8.36
N ALA A 103 -4.04 10.39 -8.80
CA ALA A 103 -3.22 9.34 -9.38
C ALA A 103 -2.93 8.21 -8.37
N MET A 104 -2.68 8.56 -7.11
CA MET A 104 -2.45 7.57 -6.05
C MET A 104 -3.70 6.72 -5.78
N LEU A 105 -4.90 7.31 -5.71
CA LEU A 105 -6.14 6.57 -5.47
C LEU A 105 -6.54 5.71 -6.67
N GLU A 106 -6.27 6.19 -7.88
CA GLU A 106 -6.39 5.40 -9.11
C GLU A 106 -5.50 4.15 -9.11
N ARG A 107 -4.29 4.25 -8.56
CA ARG A 107 -3.42 3.10 -8.33
C ARG A 107 -4.01 2.17 -7.26
N ASN A 108 -4.44 2.71 -6.12
CA ASN A 108 -4.94 1.94 -4.98
C ASN A 108 -6.12 1.04 -5.37
N ARG A 109 -7.14 1.62 -6.02
CA ARG A 109 -8.36 0.89 -6.40
C ARG A 109 -8.14 -0.25 -7.40
N ARG A 110 -6.97 -0.33 -8.04
CA ARG A 110 -6.58 -1.43 -8.94
C ARG A 110 -5.92 -2.59 -8.21
N ILE A 111 -5.41 -2.34 -7.01
CA ILE A 111 -4.72 -3.32 -6.18
C ILE A 111 -5.70 -3.93 -5.17
N GLU A 112 -6.47 -3.08 -4.50
CA GLU A 112 -7.38 -3.47 -3.43
C GLU A 112 -8.62 -2.57 -3.46
N SER A 113 -9.76 -3.06 -2.97
CA SER A 113 -11.04 -2.33 -3.05
C SER A 113 -11.13 -1.16 -2.04
N ALA A 114 -10.59 -1.35 -0.83
CA ALA A 114 -10.66 -0.43 0.28
C ALA A 114 -9.40 -0.50 1.14
N PRO A 115 -9.06 0.54 1.92
CA PRO A 115 -7.98 0.48 2.89
C PRO A 115 -8.37 -0.44 4.05
N GLU A 116 -7.62 -1.52 4.23
CA GLU A 116 -7.76 -2.43 5.38
C GLU A 116 -6.96 -1.98 6.62
N ARG A 117 -7.49 -2.38 7.77
CA ARG A 117 -6.96 -2.05 9.09
C ARG A 117 -6.19 -3.24 9.65
N TRP A 118 -4.97 -2.99 10.11
CA TRP A 118 -4.06 -4.03 10.61
C TRP A 118 -4.66 -4.84 11.76
N GLN A 119 -5.34 -4.18 12.69
CA GLN A 119 -6.00 -4.82 13.83
C GLN A 119 -7.01 -5.90 13.41
N ASP A 120 -7.65 -5.72 12.25
CA ASP A 120 -8.68 -6.64 11.76
C ASP A 120 -8.05 -7.71 10.87
N ALA A 121 -7.05 -7.34 10.06
CA ALA A 121 -6.33 -8.25 9.17
C ALA A 121 -5.46 -9.25 9.95
N SER A 122 -4.81 -8.82 11.03
CA SER A 122 -3.97 -9.68 11.87
C SER A 122 -4.73 -10.78 12.62
N LEU A 123 -6.05 -10.61 12.78
CA LEU A 123 -6.96 -11.62 13.33
C LEU A 123 -7.41 -12.63 12.25
N GLN A 124 -7.42 -12.22 10.99
CA GLN A 124 -7.92 -13.01 9.86
C GLN A 124 -6.82 -13.82 9.16
N HIS A 125 -5.58 -13.33 9.20
CA HIS A 125 -4.46 -13.89 8.46
C HIS A 125 -3.27 -14.14 9.37
N GLN A 126 -2.54 -15.21 9.10
CA GLN A 126 -1.21 -15.42 9.68
C GLN A 126 -0.15 -15.06 8.63
N PHE A 127 0.58 -13.97 8.90
CA PHE A 127 1.66 -13.48 8.06
C PHE A 127 3.00 -14.11 8.47
N ASP A 128 3.80 -14.51 7.47
CA ASP A 128 5.15 -15.00 7.69
C ASP A 128 6.16 -13.85 7.81
N VAL A 129 5.93 -12.77 7.07
CA VAL A 129 6.80 -11.58 7.07
C VAL A 129 5.93 -10.31 7.08
N VAL A 130 6.18 -9.42 8.05
CA VAL A 130 5.51 -8.12 8.16
C VAL A 130 6.54 -7.00 7.98
N LEU A 131 6.31 -6.14 6.99
CA LEU A 131 7.14 -4.99 6.66
C LEU A 131 6.45 -3.71 7.11
N THR A 132 7.03 -2.99 8.07
CA THR A 132 6.42 -1.77 8.63
C THR A 132 7.11 -0.52 8.12
N CYS A 133 6.35 0.47 7.63
CA CYS A 133 6.93 1.63 6.94
C CYS A 133 7.43 2.78 7.85
N LYS A 134 7.37 2.65 9.17
CA LYS A 134 7.93 3.57 10.19
C LYS A 134 7.88 2.94 11.59
N GLU A 135 8.72 3.42 12.50
CA GLU A 135 8.82 2.94 13.90
C GLU A 135 7.46 2.90 14.63
N ARG A 136 6.69 4.00 14.64
CA ARG A 136 5.35 4.00 15.29
C ARG A 136 4.36 2.98 14.71
N VAL A 137 4.56 2.53 13.47
CA VAL A 137 3.72 1.46 12.86
C VAL A 137 4.22 0.10 13.31
N PHE A 138 5.53 -0.07 13.50
CA PHE A 138 6.12 -1.25 14.10
C PHE A 138 5.61 -1.47 15.52
N ASP A 139 5.65 -0.44 16.37
CA ASP A 139 5.18 -0.54 17.77
C ASP A 139 3.72 -1.02 17.83
N ALA A 140 2.83 -0.34 17.09
CA ALA A 140 1.42 -0.71 17.00
C ALA A 140 1.23 -2.12 16.43
N GLY A 141 2.02 -2.49 15.41
CA GLY A 141 1.94 -3.82 14.81
C GLY A 141 2.30 -4.95 15.77
N CYS A 142 3.32 -4.74 16.62
CA CYS A 142 3.77 -5.71 17.62
C CYS A 142 2.79 -5.88 18.78
N GLU A 143 2.05 -4.83 19.15
CA GLU A 143 1.01 -4.92 20.18
C GLU A 143 -0.13 -5.84 19.76
N ASP A 144 -0.55 -5.74 18.49
CA ASP A 144 -1.67 -6.50 17.92
C ASP A 144 -1.28 -7.92 17.44
N GLY A 145 0.01 -8.17 17.17
CA GLY A 145 0.52 -9.37 16.50
C GLY A 145 0.66 -10.64 17.37
N ARG A 146 -0.16 -10.86 18.41
CA ARG A 146 0.00 -12.05 19.29
C ARG A 146 -0.94 -13.21 18.89
N ALA A 147 -0.28 -14.31 18.49
CA ALA A 147 -0.69 -15.72 18.48
C ALA A 147 -2.11 -16.07 17.99
N HIS A 148 -2.25 -16.33 16.68
CA HIS A 148 -3.40 -17.05 16.13
C HIS A 148 -2.96 -18.27 15.28
N PRO A 149 -3.72 -19.37 15.30
CA PRO A 149 -3.41 -20.59 14.55
C PRO A 149 -3.56 -20.41 13.03
N ARG A 150 -2.76 -21.15 12.25
CA ARG A 150 -2.68 -21.09 10.77
C ARG A 150 -4.05 -21.22 10.10
N ALA A 151 -4.59 -20.10 9.61
CA ALA A 151 -5.58 -20.08 8.55
C ALA A 151 -5.02 -19.28 7.36
N THR A 152 -4.80 -19.95 6.23
CA THR A 152 -4.32 -19.33 4.99
C THR A 152 -5.51 -18.95 4.12
N ARG A 153 -6.12 -17.78 4.38
CA ARG A 153 -7.04 -17.15 3.42
C ARG A 153 -6.25 -16.23 2.49
N PRO A 154 -6.46 -16.28 1.15
CA PRO A 154 -5.89 -15.30 0.23
C PRO A 154 -6.41 -13.90 0.60
N CYS A 155 -5.53 -12.88 0.60
CA CYS A 155 -5.91 -11.50 0.90
C CYS A 155 -6.55 -10.76 -0.26
N THR A 156 -6.63 -11.35 -1.44
CA THR A 156 -7.29 -10.72 -2.59
C THR A 156 -8.79 -10.98 -2.52
N SER A 157 -9.57 -9.96 -2.16
CA SER A 157 -11.02 -9.90 -2.46
C SER A 157 -11.28 -9.41 -3.88
#